data_AF-A0A1F9RIA9-F1
#
_entry.id   AF-A0A1F9RIA9-F1
#
_cell.length_a   1.000
_cell.length_b   1.000
_cell.length_c   1.000
_cell.angle_alpha   90.00
_cell.angle_beta   90.00
_cell.angle_gamma   90.00
#
_symmetry.space_group_name_H-M   'P 1'
#
loop_
_entity.id
_entity.type
_entity.pdbx_description
1 polymer ?
#
loop_
_entity_poly.entity_id
_entity_poly.type
_entity_poly.pdbx_seq_one_letter_code
_entity_poly.pdbx_strand_id
1 'polypeptide(L)'
;MKKTVLFSIIALALAAGTAAAHCGKCPGDKKAGEAQAAEAGPAKKKDCGDCPMHKKQGAKKCGGVTCPENLPGARTVSKKIADGVEVTTTAKDKETVAKIQELALVHYAPKAEKCHGCPTTVPGAETKFENTPDGIKVTITGKTPETVKKIQSASANEHKGHAKEGRKEAKAGKKYMCAMKCVEAAAPGKCPKCGMPMEEIK
;
A
#
# COMPACT_ATOMS: atom_id res chain seq x y z
N MET A 1 25.55 28.87 -26.34
CA MET A 1 25.46 30.19 -25.68
C MET A 1 24.81 29.96 -24.30
N LYS A 2 25.58 30.01 -23.19
CA LYS A 2 25.59 31.12 -22.21
C LYS A 2 24.16 31.37 -21.66
N LYS A 3 23.76 31.05 -20.41
CA LYS A 3 24.36 31.45 -19.10
C LYS A 3 23.54 30.91 -17.90
N THR A 4 24.22 30.85 -16.74
CA THR A 4 23.78 31.12 -15.32
C THR A 4 22.75 30.16 -14.69
N VAL A 5 23.09 29.29 -13.74
CA VAL A 5 23.60 29.50 -12.34
C VAL A 5 22.70 30.43 -11.52
N LEU A 6 21.98 29.87 -10.54
CA LEU A 6 21.85 30.49 -9.21
C LEU A 6 21.61 29.41 -8.15
N PHE A 7 22.57 29.30 -7.24
CA PHE A 7 22.47 28.58 -5.97
C PHE A 7 21.52 29.32 -5.02
N SER A 8 20.75 28.58 -4.22
CA SER A 8 20.16 29.12 -3.00
C SER A 8 20.29 28.08 -1.90
N ILE A 9 21.36 28.26 -1.13
CA ILE A 9 21.62 27.63 0.15
C ILE A 9 20.75 28.37 1.17
N ILE A 10 19.78 27.70 1.77
CA ILE A 10 19.11 28.17 2.99
C ILE A 10 19.51 27.20 4.10
N ALA A 11 20.53 27.62 4.84
CA ALA A 11 20.79 27.14 6.19
C ALA A 11 19.84 27.90 7.12
N LEU A 12 18.95 27.19 7.82
CA LEU A 12 18.22 27.74 8.96
C LEU A 12 18.60 26.98 10.22
N ALA A 13 19.01 27.79 11.20
CA ALA A 13 19.65 27.42 12.43
C ALA A 13 18.69 26.84 13.49
N LEU A 14 19.27 25.96 14.30
CA LEU A 14 19.14 25.83 15.76
C LEU A 14 17.98 26.58 16.45
N ALA A 15 17.11 25.80 17.12
CA ALA A 15 16.46 26.21 18.35
C ALA A 15 16.57 25.08 19.38
N ALA A 16 17.30 25.35 20.46
CA ALA A 16 17.42 24.52 21.64
C ALA A 16 16.52 25.08 22.76
N GLY A 17 16.00 24.18 23.60
CA GLY A 17 15.37 24.47 24.90
C GLY A 17 13.90 24.95 24.82
N THR A 18 12.99 24.63 25.74
CA THR A 18 13.14 24.29 27.16
C THR A 18 11.92 23.52 27.68
N ALA A 19 12.12 22.94 28.85
CA ALA A 19 11.22 22.24 29.77
C ALA A 19 9.71 22.61 29.72
N ALA A 20 8.87 21.58 29.75
CA ALA A 20 7.53 21.65 30.32
C ALA A 20 7.40 20.61 31.45
N ALA A 21 6.87 21.11 32.57
CA ALA A 21 6.75 20.47 33.85
C ALA A 21 5.88 19.21 33.83
N HIS A 22 6.38 18.14 34.45
CA HIS A 22 5.58 16.99 34.83
C HIS A 22 4.96 17.27 36.21
N CYS A 23 3.69 17.68 36.24
CA CYS A 23 2.90 17.71 37.47
C CYS A 23 2.60 16.28 37.93
N GLY A 24 2.84 16.04 39.21
CA GLY A 24 2.77 14.73 39.84
C GLY A 24 1.34 14.25 40.11
N LYS A 25 1.10 12.98 39.78
CA LYS A 25 0.37 12.00 40.60
C LYS A 25 0.48 10.61 39.97
N CYS A 26 1.66 9.98 40.05
CA CYS A 26 1.78 8.55 39.80
C CYS A 26 2.42 7.88 41.03
N PRO A 27 1.67 7.06 41.78
CA PRO A 27 2.21 6.28 42.89
C PRO A 27 3.09 5.16 42.32
N GLY A 28 4.40 5.22 42.59
CA GLY A 28 5.33 4.19 42.11
C GLY A 28 6.80 4.53 42.29
N ASP A 29 7.18 5.14 43.42
CA ASP A 29 8.58 5.28 43.82
C ASP A 29 9.18 3.90 44.13
N LYS A 30 10.06 3.40 43.25
CA LYS A 30 11.17 2.56 43.68
C LYS A 30 12.47 3.07 43.03
N LYS A 31 13.34 3.53 43.94
CA LYS A 31 14.70 4.03 43.77
C LYS A 31 15.50 3.31 42.68
N ALA A 32 16.23 4.14 41.93
CA ALA A 32 17.44 3.75 41.24
C ALA A 32 18.51 3.31 42.25
N GLY A 33 19.05 2.11 42.04
CA GLY A 33 20.32 1.65 42.56
C GLY A 33 21.19 1.25 41.37
N GLU A 34 22.29 2.00 41.21
CA GLU A 34 23.58 1.72 40.59
C GLU A 34 23.71 0.80 39.37
N ALA A 35 24.48 1.33 38.42
CA ALA A 35 24.91 0.69 37.19
C ALA A 35 25.76 -0.57 37.45
N GLN A 36 25.44 -1.64 36.71
CA GLN A 36 26.43 -2.60 36.25
C GLN A 36 26.26 -2.76 34.74
N ALA A 37 27.35 -2.50 34.02
CA ALA A 37 27.54 -2.94 32.66
C ALA A 37 27.51 -4.48 32.65
N ALA A 38 26.52 -5.05 31.96
CA ALA A 38 26.46 -6.46 31.66
C ALA A 38 26.22 -6.62 30.16
N GLU A 39 27.06 -7.46 29.57
CA GLU A 39 27.18 -7.74 28.16
C GLU A 39 25.85 -8.22 27.57
N ALA A 40 25.52 -7.71 26.38
CA ALA A 40 24.35 -8.12 25.61
C ALA A 40 24.54 -9.56 25.11
N GLY A 41 24.03 -10.53 25.88
CA GLY A 41 23.83 -11.89 25.40
C GLY A 41 22.82 -11.94 24.23
N PRO A 42 22.90 -12.95 23.35
CA PRO A 42 22.08 -13.04 22.15
C PRO A 42 20.59 -13.09 22.48
N ALA A 43 19.83 -12.19 21.88
CA ALA A 43 18.38 -12.16 21.96
C ALA A 43 17.80 -13.52 21.52
N LYS A 44 17.18 -14.24 22.46
CA LYS A 44 16.44 -15.46 22.16
C LYS A 44 15.34 -15.14 21.15
N LYS A 45 15.38 -15.85 20.02
CA LYS A 45 14.30 -15.92 19.03
C LYS A 45 13.02 -16.27 19.79
N LYS A 46 12.03 -15.37 19.80
CA LYS A 46 10.68 -15.74 20.21
C LYS A 46 10.11 -16.59 19.07
N ASP A 47 9.93 -17.87 19.34
CA ASP A 47 9.20 -18.77 18.46
C ASP A 47 7.80 -18.22 18.24
N CYS A 48 7.48 -17.84 17.00
CA CYS A 48 6.15 -17.41 16.57
C CYS A 48 5.13 -18.57 16.54
N GLY A 49 5.48 -19.73 17.11
CA GLY A 49 4.70 -20.97 17.07
C GLY A 49 3.35 -20.92 17.80
N ASP A 50 3.20 -20.01 18.78
CA ASP A 50 1.97 -19.86 19.56
C ASP A 50 1.05 -18.73 19.09
N CYS A 51 1.35 -18.07 17.96
CA CYS A 51 0.40 -17.13 17.37
C CYS A 51 -0.80 -17.91 16.78
N PRO A 52 -2.05 -17.64 17.21
CA PRO A 52 -3.27 -18.37 16.79
C PRO A 52 -3.50 -18.46 15.26
N MET A 53 -2.79 -17.62 14.49
CA MET A 53 -2.81 -17.57 13.03
C MET A 53 -2.05 -18.71 12.34
N HIS A 54 -1.31 -19.56 13.05
CA HIS A 54 -0.48 -20.62 12.44
C HIS A 54 -1.20 -21.93 12.08
N LYS A 55 -2.44 -22.15 12.55
CA LYS A 55 -3.09 -23.48 12.49
C LYS A 55 -4.11 -23.75 11.37
N LYS A 56 -4.26 -22.90 10.33
CA LYS A 56 -5.12 -23.26 9.17
C LYS A 56 -4.33 -23.32 7.85
N GLN A 57 -4.31 -24.53 7.30
CA GLN A 57 -3.62 -24.94 6.07
C GLN A 57 -4.32 -24.38 4.82
N GLY A 58 -3.54 -23.93 3.83
CA GLY A 58 -3.99 -23.73 2.45
C GLY A 58 -3.48 -22.48 1.74
N ALA A 59 -3.06 -21.43 2.46
CA ALA A 59 -2.52 -20.22 1.83
C ALA A 59 -1.01 -20.38 1.59
N LYS A 60 -0.55 -20.14 0.35
CA LYS A 60 0.88 -19.97 0.03
C LYS A 60 1.43 -18.85 0.93
N LYS A 61 2.18 -19.21 1.97
CA LYS A 61 2.68 -18.26 2.97
C LYS A 61 3.76 -17.39 2.34
N CYS A 62 3.61 -16.08 2.50
CA CYS A 62 4.63 -15.10 2.14
C CYS A 62 5.59 -14.93 3.34
N GLY A 63 6.73 -15.62 3.37
CA GLY A 63 7.68 -15.48 4.49
C GLY A 63 7.07 -15.83 5.86
N GLY A 64 6.12 -16.76 5.89
CA GLY A 64 5.39 -17.12 7.12
C GLY A 64 4.24 -16.19 7.51
N VAL A 65 4.08 -15.03 6.85
CA VAL A 65 2.98 -14.07 7.09
C VAL A 65 1.91 -14.21 6.01
N THR A 66 0.64 -14.15 6.42
CA THR A 66 -0.51 -14.18 5.51
C THR A 66 -0.61 -12.84 4.77
N CYS A 67 -0.61 -12.87 3.43
CA CYS A 67 -0.88 -11.67 2.63
C CYS A 67 -2.28 -11.12 2.97
N PRO A 68 -2.45 -9.81 3.24
CA PRO A 68 -3.75 -9.23 3.60
C PRO A 68 -4.88 -9.56 2.61
N GLU A 69 -4.53 -9.77 1.35
CA GLU A 69 -5.45 -10.09 0.25
C GLU A 69 -6.05 -11.49 0.34
N ASN A 70 -5.39 -12.40 1.07
CA ASN A 70 -5.82 -13.78 1.26
C ASN A 70 -6.71 -13.96 2.49
N LEU A 71 -7.00 -12.88 3.22
CA LEU A 71 -7.92 -12.95 4.36
C LEU A 71 -9.34 -13.29 3.89
N PRO A 72 -10.03 -14.25 4.52
CA PRO A 72 -11.45 -14.49 4.26
C PRO A 72 -12.26 -13.20 4.47
N GLY A 73 -13.08 -12.82 3.48
CA GLY A 73 -13.86 -11.59 3.53
C GLY A 73 -13.14 -10.35 2.97
N ALA A 74 -11.84 -10.44 2.71
CA ALA A 74 -11.11 -9.38 2.01
C ALA A 74 -11.43 -9.38 0.51
N ARG A 75 -11.50 -8.18 -0.06
CA ARG A 75 -11.62 -7.91 -1.48
C ARG A 75 -10.47 -7.02 -1.92
N THR A 76 -9.71 -7.49 -2.89
CA THR A 76 -8.57 -6.75 -3.44
C THR A 76 -8.81 -6.31 -4.87
N VAL A 77 -8.50 -5.04 -5.13
CA VAL A 77 -8.51 -4.43 -6.46
C VAL A 77 -7.13 -3.87 -6.74
N SER A 78 -6.50 -4.33 -7.83
CA SER A 78 -5.23 -3.78 -8.32
C SER A 78 -5.49 -2.94 -9.57
N LYS A 79 -4.95 -1.72 -9.58
CA LYS A 79 -5.05 -0.75 -10.66
C LYS A 79 -3.64 -0.36 -11.10
N LYS A 80 -3.39 -0.39 -12.41
CA LYS A 80 -2.17 0.20 -12.97
C LYS A 80 -2.25 1.72 -12.92
N ILE A 81 -1.16 2.35 -12.49
CA ILE A 81 -0.98 3.80 -12.52
C ILE A 81 0.27 4.13 -13.34
N ALA A 82 0.47 5.41 -13.68
CA ALA A 82 1.57 5.85 -14.54
C ALA A 82 2.94 5.35 -14.04
N ASP A 83 3.17 5.47 -12.74
CA ASP A 83 4.46 5.18 -12.11
C ASP A 83 4.51 3.82 -11.40
N GLY A 84 3.52 2.93 -11.61
CA GLY A 84 3.48 1.63 -10.94
C GLY A 84 2.09 1.01 -10.83
N VAL A 85 1.74 0.58 -9.62
CA VAL A 85 0.44 -0.02 -9.27
C VAL A 85 -0.11 0.51 -7.95
N GLU A 86 -1.43 0.62 -7.88
CA GLU A 86 -2.20 0.85 -6.66
C GLU A 86 -3.01 -0.41 -6.36
N VAL A 87 -2.83 -0.99 -5.18
CA VAL A 87 -3.54 -2.17 -4.70
C VAL A 87 -4.37 -1.76 -3.49
N THR A 88 -5.68 -1.90 -3.59
CA THR A 88 -6.61 -1.59 -2.50
C THR A 88 -7.21 -2.89 -1.98
N THR A 89 -7.08 -3.13 -0.68
CA THR A 89 -7.64 -4.31 -0.01
C THR A 89 -8.64 -3.84 1.03
N THR A 90 -9.89 -4.26 0.87
CA THR A 90 -11.04 -3.82 1.68
C THR A 90 -11.80 -4.99 2.27
N ALA A 91 -12.58 -4.76 3.32
CA ALA A 91 -13.55 -5.71 3.84
C ALA A 91 -14.82 -5.00 4.31
N LYS A 92 -15.92 -5.76 4.45
CA LYS A 92 -17.21 -5.20 4.93
C LYS A 92 -17.30 -5.17 6.45
N ASP A 93 -16.67 -6.13 7.12
CA ASP A 93 -16.72 -6.26 8.58
C ASP A 93 -15.50 -5.59 9.23
N LYS A 94 -15.74 -4.90 10.34
CA LYS A 94 -14.72 -4.11 11.05
C LYS A 94 -13.58 -4.97 11.58
N GLU A 95 -13.84 -6.22 11.93
CA GLU A 95 -12.82 -7.15 12.43
C GLU A 95 -11.81 -7.51 11.32
N THR A 96 -12.29 -7.82 10.13
CA THR A 96 -11.43 -8.09 8.97
C THR A 96 -10.71 -6.83 8.52
N VAL A 97 -11.35 -5.65 8.57
CA VAL A 97 -10.67 -4.37 8.32
C VAL A 97 -9.48 -4.18 9.26
N ALA A 98 -9.68 -4.37 10.57
CA ALA A 98 -8.59 -4.25 11.56
C ALA A 98 -7.46 -5.25 11.27
N LYS A 99 -7.79 -6.50 10.93
CA LYS A 99 -6.81 -7.53 10.55
C LYS A 99 -6.04 -7.19 9.27
N ILE A 100 -6.72 -6.63 8.25
CA ILE A 100 -6.07 -6.16 7.01
C ILE A 100 -5.04 -5.08 7.36
N GLN A 101 -5.43 -4.09 8.18
CA GLN A 101 -4.56 -2.99 8.58
C GLN A 101 -3.37 -3.46 9.43
N GLU A 102 -3.60 -4.35 10.40
CA GLU A 102 -2.53 -4.92 11.22
C GLU A 102 -1.53 -5.73 10.39
N LEU A 103 -2.02 -6.60 9.50
CA LEU A 103 -1.15 -7.38 8.61
C LEU A 103 -0.40 -6.48 7.61
N ALA A 104 -0.99 -5.37 7.17
CA ALA A 104 -0.32 -4.42 6.28
C ALA A 104 0.93 -3.83 6.93
N LEU A 105 0.87 -3.49 8.22
CA LEU A 105 2.02 -2.98 8.97
C LEU A 105 3.17 -3.98 8.97
N VAL A 106 2.88 -5.27 9.14
CA VAL A 106 3.89 -6.32 9.18
C VAL A 106 4.39 -6.68 7.79
N HIS A 107 3.50 -6.72 6.79
CA HIS A 107 3.81 -7.21 5.45
C HIS A 107 4.50 -6.18 4.55
N TYR A 108 4.13 -4.90 4.70
CA TYR A 108 4.67 -3.80 3.87
C TYR A 108 5.74 -2.97 4.60
N ALA A 109 6.10 -3.31 5.83
CA ALA A 109 7.21 -2.68 6.52
C ALA A 109 8.53 -2.86 5.75
N PRO A 110 9.45 -1.88 5.78
CA PRO A 110 10.75 -1.96 5.10
C PRO A 110 11.59 -3.20 5.47
N LYS A 111 11.41 -3.73 6.69
CA LYS A 111 12.15 -4.88 7.24
C LYS A 111 11.39 -6.20 7.13
N ALA A 112 10.22 -6.23 6.50
CA ALA A 112 9.42 -7.43 6.36
C ALA A 112 10.12 -8.47 5.46
N GLU A 113 9.99 -9.76 5.78
CA GLU A 113 10.33 -10.82 4.84
C GLU A 113 9.33 -10.78 3.68
N LYS A 114 9.81 -10.37 2.52
CA LYS A 114 8.97 -10.22 1.33
C LYS A 114 8.87 -11.53 0.57
N CYS A 115 7.67 -11.87 0.09
CA CYS A 115 7.51 -13.07 -0.71
C CYS A 115 8.09 -12.96 -2.11
N HIS A 116 8.60 -14.09 -2.59
CA HIS A 116 9.09 -14.23 -3.94
C HIS A 116 7.96 -13.95 -4.95
N GLY A 117 8.17 -12.95 -5.82
CA GLY A 117 7.19 -12.54 -6.83
C GLY A 117 6.31 -11.35 -6.43
N CYS A 118 6.39 -10.86 -5.19
CA CYS A 118 5.64 -9.67 -4.77
C CYS A 118 6.17 -8.41 -5.47
N PRO A 119 5.33 -7.48 -5.97
CA PRO A 119 5.80 -6.26 -6.63
C PRO A 119 6.69 -5.40 -5.72
N THR A 120 6.54 -5.52 -4.40
CA THR A 120 7.39 -4.82 -3.42
C THR A 120 8.83 -5.35 -3.38
N THR A 121 9.10 -6.50 -3.99
CA THR A 121 10.46 -7.08 -4.13
C THR A 121 11.18 -6.62 -5.38
N VAL A 122 10.51 -5.94 -6.30
CA VAL A 122 11.15 -5.44 -7.53
C VAL A 122 12.25 -4.45 -7.15
N PRO A 123 13.51 -4.64 -7.60
CA PRO A 123 14.59 -3.70 -7.33
C PRO A 123 14.25 -2.27 -7.79
N GLY A 124 14.41 -1.30 -6.87
CA GLY A 124 14.05 0.09 -7.11
C GLY A 124 12.57 0.42 -6.95
N ALA A 125 11.75 -0.51 -6.46
CA ALA A 125 10.38 -0.23 -6.08
C ALA A 125 10.31 0.50 -4.73
N GLU A 126 9.47 1.53 -4.67
CA GLU A 126 9.09 2.23 -3.45
C GLU A 126 7.66 1.86 -3.10
N THR A 127 7.43 1.43 -1.86
CA THR A 127 6.10 1.03 -1.37
C THR A 127 5.64 2.03 -0.32
N LYS A 128 4.43 2.53 -0.49
CA LYS A 128 3.71 3.34 0.51
C LYS A 128 2.38 2.65 0.77
N PHE A 129 1.92 2.65 2.01
CA PHE A 129 0.57 2.20 2.32
C PHE A 129 -0.12 3.19 3.24
N GLU A 130 -1.44 3.24 3.12
CA GLU A 130 -2.32 4.13 3.86
C GLU A 130 -3.49 3.30 4.39
N ASN A 131 -3.80 3.48 5.67
CA ASN A 131 -5.01 2.91 6.25
C ASN A 131 -6.22 3.74 5.79
N THR A 132 -7.28 3.05 5.41
CA THR A 132 -8.57 3.64 5.03
C THR A 132 -9.66 3.11 5.97
N PRO A 133 -10.83 3.77 6.08
CA PRO A 133 -11.91 3.28 6.94
C PRO A 133 -12.34 1.83 6.64
N ASP A 134 -12.20 1.39 5.39
CA ASP A 134 -12.65 0.08 4.91
C ASP A 134 -11.50 -0.92 4.68
N GLY A 135 -10.25 -0.58 5.03
CA GLY A 135 -9.09 -1.45 4.82
C GLY A 135 -7.80 -0.67 4.59
N ILE A 136 -7.07 -1.00 3.51
CA ILE A 136 -5.79 -0.38 3.16
C ILE A 136 -5.71 -0.04 1.68
N LYS A 137 -4.90 0.97 1.37
CA LYS A 137 -4.41 1.28 0.03
C LYS A 137 -2.88 1.15 0.02
N VAL A 138 -2.34 0.43 -0.94
CA VAL A 138 -0.90 0.20 -1.11
C VAL A 138 -0.49 0.70 -2.49
N THR A 139 0.44 1.64 -2.54
CA THR A 139 0.98 2.21 -3.76
C THR A 139 2.43 1.74 -3.92
N ILE A 140 2.71 1.04 -5.01
CA ILE A 140 4.04 0.52 -5.33
C ILE A 140 4.49 1.21 -6.62
N THR A 141 5.56 2.00 -6.53
CA THR A 141 6.04 2.87 -7.60
C THR A 141 7.49 2.58 -7.96
N GLY A 142 7.91 2.95 -9.17
CA GLY A 142 9.29 2.84 -9.63
C GLY A 142 9.75 4.13 -10.32
N LYS A 143 11.04 4.45 -10.19
CA LYS A 143 11.62 5.67 -10.78
C LYS A 143 11.92 5.56 -12.28
N THR A 144 12.02 4.34 -12.81
CA THR A 144 12.34 4.10 -14.22
C THR A 144 11.19 3.36 -14.92
N PRO A 145 10.96 3.60 -16.22
CA PRO A 145 9.93 2.89 -16.98
C PRO A 145 10.09 1.36 -16.95
N GLU A 146 11.34 0.87 -16.88
CA GLU A 146 11.61 -0.56 -16.75
C GLU A 146 11.18 -1.12 -15.40
N THR A 147 11.47 -0.41 -14.31
CA THR A 147 11.02 -0.80 -12.96
C THR A 147 9.49 -0.76 -12.90
N VAL A 148 8.85 0.26 -13.46
CA VAL A 148 7.38 0.34 -13.53
C VAL A 148 6.78 -0.87 -14.25
N LYS A 149 7.31 -1.25 -15.41
CA LYS A 149 6.86 -2.44 -16.15
C LYS A 149 7.02 -3.72 -15.34
N LYS A 150 8.14 -3.87 -14.61
CA LYS A 150 8.38 -5.03 -13.73
C LYS A 150 7.39 -5.08 -12.56
N ILE A 151 7.13 -3.95 -11.90
CA ILE A 151 6.13 -3.83 -10.83
C ILE A 151 4.73 -4.22 -11.34
N GLN A 152 4.32 -3.66 -12.48
CA GLN A 152 3.01 -3.94 -13.07
C GLN A 152 2.87 -5.41 -13.50
N SER A 153 3.94 -6.01 -14.03
CA SER A 153 3.97 -7.43 -14.39
C SER A 153 3.89 -8.33 -13.16
N ALA A 154 4.68 -8.03 -12.11
CA ALA A 154 4.64 -8.75 -10.85
C ALA A 154 3.24 -8.70 -10.21
N SER A 155 2.62 -7.52 -10.14
CA SER A 155 1.27 -7.36 -9.58
C SER A 155 0.22 -8.11 -10.41
N ALA A 156 0.33 -8.04 -11.74
CA ALA A 156 -0.55 -8.81 -12.60
C ALA A 156 -0.38 -10.33 -12.42
N ASN A 157 0.80 -10.81 -12.03
CA ASN A 157 1.05 -12.24 -11.81
C ASN A 157 0.65 -12.69 -10.41
N GLU A 158 0.84 -11.87 -9.38
CA GLU A 158 0.47 -12.19 -8.00
C GLU A 158 -1.05 -12.22 -7.81
N HIS A 159 -1.78 -11.23 -8.37
CA HIS A 159 -3.23 -11.14 -8.19
C HIS A 159 -4.04 -11.87 -9.29
N LYS A 160 -3.38 -12.66 -10.14
CA LYS A 160 -4.02 -13.57 -11.11
C LYS A 160 -4.74 -14.70 -10.35
N GLY A 161 -5.97 -14.44 -9.92
CA GLY A 161 -6.84 -15.43 -9.26
C GLY A 161 -7.61 -14.90 -8.05
N HIS A 162 -7.15 -13.80 -7.44
CA HIS A 162 -7.76 -13.22 -6.23
C HIS A 162 -8.59 -11.95 -6.50
N ALA A 163 -8.48 -11.37 -7.70
CA ALA A 163 -9.31 -10.24 -8.13
C ALA A 163 -10.76 -10.69 -8.44
N LYS A 164 -11.51 -11.14 -7.43
CA LYS A 164 -12.97 -11.17 -7.50
C LYS A 164 -13.45 -9.72 -7.45
N GLU A 165 -13.92 -9.24 -8.59
CA GLU A 165 -14.50 -7.91 -8.80
C GLU A 165 -13.52 -6.71 -8.76
N GLY A 166 -12.48 -6.76 -9.59
CA GLY A 166 -11.68 -5.57 -9.93
C GLY A 166 -11.27 -5.48 -11.40
N ARG A 167 -11.57 -6.53 -12.18
CA ARG A 167 -11.20 -6.66 -13.59
C ARG A 167 -12.14 -5.85 -14.50
N LYS A 168 -12.54 -4.64 -14.12
CA LYS A 168 -12.78 -3.59 -15.11
C LYS A 168 -11.44 -2.94 -15.33
N GLU A 169 -10.69 -3.61 -16.20
CA GLU A 169 -9.52 -3.07 -16.86
C GLU A 169 -9.69 -1.55 -17.04
N ALA A 170 -8.70 -0.79 -16.62
CA ALA A 170 -8.34 0.44 -17.29
C ALA A 170 -7.92 0.10 -18.74
N LYS A 171 -8.83 -0.51 -19.53
CA LYS A 171 -8.85 -0.25 -20.96
C LYS A 171 -9.04 1.25 -21.03
N ALA A 172 -8.21 1.94 -21.80
CA ALA A 172 -8.46 3.31 -22.22
C ALA A 172 -9.98 3.45 -22.39
N GLY A 173 -10.61 4.22 -21.49
CA GLY A 173 -12.07 4.18 -21.34
C GLY A 173 -12.67 4.44 -22.70
N LYS A 174 -13.38 3.45 -23.26
CA LYS A 174 -14.08 3.60 -24.54
C LYS A 174 -14.86 4.91 -24.44
N LYS A 175 -14.50 5.90 -25.23
CA LYS A 175 -15.22 7.16 -25.30
C LYS A 175 -16.36 6.95 -26.25
N TYR A 176 -17.55 7.40 -25.87
CA TYR A 176 -18.72 7.31 -26.73
C TYR A 176 -19.08 8.73 -27.16
N MET A 177 -19.37 8.95 -28.43
CA MET A 177 -19.88 10.23 -28.93
C MET A 177 -21.21 10.01 -29.61
N CYS A 178 -22.11 10.97 -29.43
CA CYS A 178 -23.34 11.00 -30.20
C CYS A 178 -23.02 10.99 -31.71
N ALA A 179 -23.77 10.25 -32.52
CA ALA A 179 -23.60 10.24 -33.99
C ALA A 179 -23.65 11.66 -34.61
N MET A 180 -24.42 12.58 -34.00
CA MET A 180 -24.46 14.00 -34.38
C MET A 180 -23.38 14.87 -33.73
N LYS A 181 -22.39 14.26 -33.05
CA LYS A 181 -21.28 14.91 -32.34
C LYS A 181 -21.69 15.92 -31.26
N CYS A 182 -22.85 15.73 -30.64
CA CYS A 182 -23.40 16.68 -29.67
C CYS A 182 -22.72 16.70 -28.29
N VAL A 183 -22.20 15.55 -27.85
CA VAL A 183 -21.57 15.33 -26.54
C VAL A 183 -20.80 14.00 -26.51
N GLU A 184 -19.74 13.96 -25.70
CA GLU A 184 -18.98 12.74 -25.36
C GLU A 184 -19.42 12.18 -24.01
N ALA A 185 -19.40 10.85 -23.87
CA ALA A 185 -19.70 10.14 -22.63
C ALA A 185 -18.70 9.01 -22.37
N ALA A 186 -18.52 8.68 -21.09
CA ALA A 186 -17.70 7.55 -20.64
C ALA A 186 -18.45 6.20 -20.67
N ALA A 187 -19.73 6.20 -21.01
CA ALA A 187 -20.60 5.02 -21.01
C ALA A 187 -21.52 5.02 -22.25
N PRO A 188 -21.91 3.83 -22.75
CA PRO A 188 -22.88 3.72 -23.84
C PRO A 188 -24.27 4.16 -23.36
N GLY A 189 -25.09 4.66 -24.29
CA GLY A 189 -26.44 5.10 -23.97
C GLY A 189 -27.08 5.93 -25.08
N LYS A 190 -28.15 6.64 -24.74
CA LYS A 190 -28.77 7.65 -25.60
C LYS A 190 -28.17 9.02 -25.29
N CYS A 191 -27.93 9.81 -26.32
CA CYS A 191 -27.48 11.19 -26.17
C CYS A 191 -28.54 12.00 -25.39
N PRO A 192 -28.16 12.71 -24.31
CA PRO A 192 -29.11 13.51 -23.53
C PRO A 192 -29.66 14.72 -24.29
N LYS A 193 -29.04 15.12 -25.42
CA LYS A 193 -29.48 16.25 -26.24
C LYS A 193 -30.46 15.86 -27.33
N CYS A 194 -30.20 14.76 -28.04
CA CYS A 194 -30.98 14.38 -29.23
C CYS A 194 -31.63 12.99 -29.15
N GLY A 195 -31.40 12.24 -28.08
CA GLY A 195 -31.99 10.91 -27.88
C GLY A 195 -31.43 9.79 -28.77
N MET A 196 -30.54 10.10 -29.72
CA MET A 196 -29.89 9.10 -30.59
C MET A 196 -28.88 8.24 -29.84
N PRO A 197 -28.65 6.98 -30.25
CA PRO A 197 -27.64 6.11 -29.65
C PRO A 197 -26.23 6.72 -29.78
N MET A 198 -25.42 6.54 -28.73
CA MET A 198 -24.01 6.97 -28.73
C MET A 198 -23.13 5.87 -29.34
N GLU A 199 -22.15 6.28 -30.15
CA GLU A 199 -21.23 5.41 -30.87
C GLU A 199 -19.85 5.43 -30.22
N GLU A 200 -19.17 4.28 -30.19
CA GLU A 200 -17.81 4.17 -29.65
C GLU A 200 -16.81 4.87 -30.58
N ILE A 201 -16.08 5.84 -30.05
CA ILE A 201 -14.94 6.46 -30.71
C ILE A 201 -13.69 5.67 -30.32
N LYS A 202 -12.93 5.24 -31.32
CA LYS A 202 -11.62 4.60 -31.16
C LYS A 202 -10.51 5.64 -31.08
#